data_AF-A0A1X4JLY6-F1
#
_entry.id   AF-A0A1X4JLY6-F1
#
_cell.length_a   1.000
_cell.length_b   1.000
_cell.length_c   1.000
_cell.angle_alpha   90.00
_cell.angle_beta   90.00
_cell.angle_gamma   90.00
#
_symmetry.space_group_name_H-M   'P 1'
#
loop_
_entity.id
_entity.type
_entity.pdbx_description
1 polymer ?
#
loop_
_entity_poly.entity_id
_entity_poly.type
_entity_poly.pdbx_seq_one_letter_code
_entity_poly.pdbx_strand_id
1 'polypeptide(L)'
;MDYMTLNNGEKMLQLGFGVYQIPNEETEEAVYQAIVAGYRLIDTAVSYGNETEVGAVRAIADKIVAREDLFITTKLFVNNVFNQELAAKAIDESLTKLDLAYIDLVLLHQPYGDTFGAWRAQLMRKLMDVLSRLEFQTLILHK
;
A
#
# COMPACT_ATOMS: atom_id res chain seq x y z
N MET A 1 7.63 -11.10 15.53
CA MET A 1 6.31 -10.42 15.54
C MET A 1 5.26 -11.44 15.16
N ASP A 2 4.06 -11.30 15.72
CA ASP A 2 2.95 -12.20 15.46
C ASP A 2 2.17 -11.78 14.20
N TYR A 3 1.69 -12.77 13.46
CA TYR A 3 0.93 -12.58 12.22
C TYR A 3 -0.50 -13.07 12.40
N MET A 4 -1.42 -12.47 11.64
CA MET A 4 -2.72 -13.05 11.33
C MET A 4 -2.78 -13.46 9.87
N THR A 5 -3.49 -14.55 9.60
CA THR A 5 -3.82 -14.96 8.24
C THR A 5 -5.13 -14.30 7.84
N LEU A 6 -5.09 -13.52 6.76
CA LEU A 6 -6.27 -12.91 6.16
C LEU A 6 -7.11 -13.95 5.44
N ASN A 7 -8.35 -13.61 5.09
CA ASN A 7 -9.28 -14.52 4.42
C ASN A 7 -8.83 -15.00 3.03
N ASN A 8 -7.87 -14.31 2.42
CA ASN A 8 -7.22 -14.67 1.16
C ASN A 8 -5.91 -15.44 1.36
N GLY A 9 -5.58 -15.86 2.58
CA GLY A 9 -4.38 -16.65 2.90
C GLY A 9 -3.11 -15.83 3.10
N GLU A 10 -3.12 -14.53 2.81
CA GLU A 10 -1.98 -13.63 3.03
C GLU A 10 -1.72 -13.41 4.52
N LYS A 11 -0.46 -13.17 4.89
CA LYS A 11 -0.07 -12.88 6.28
C LYS A 11 0.03 -11.38 6.50
N MET A 12 -0.58 -10.89 7.56
CA MET A 12 -0.50 -9.50 8.00
C MET A 12 0.04 -9.44 9.43
N LEU A 13 0.91 -8.49 9.74
CA LEU A 13 1.40 -8.30 11.10
C LEU A 13 0.28 -7.78 12.00
N GLN A 14 0.21 -8.28 13.23
CA GLN A 14 -0.77 -7.81 14.22
C GLN A 14 -0.46 -6.39 14.74
N LEU A 15 0.82 -6.02 14.73
CA LEU A 15 1.31 -4.74 15.19
C LEU A 15 1.87 -3.95 14.00
N GLY A 16 1.51 -2.67 13.92
CA GLY A 16 1.98 -1.76 12.89
C GLY A 16 2.12 -0.33 13.38
N PHE A 17 2.74 0.49 12.54
CA PHE A 17 3.01 1.90 12.78
C PHE A 17 2.11 2.75 11.88
N GLY A 18 1.22 3.54 12.49
CA GLY A 18 0.33 4.45 11.77
C GLY A 18 0.87 5.88 11.76
N VAL A 19 0.76 6.55 10.62
CA VAL A 19 1.34 7.91 10.42
C VAL A 19 0.32 9.04 10.49
N TYR A 20 -0.88 8.78 11.01
CA TYR A 20 -1.92 9.79 11.12
C TYR A 20 -1.48 10.95 12.04
N GLN A 21 -1.70 12.18 11.57
CA GLN A 21 -1.35 13.44 12.28
C GLN A 21 0.14 13.69 12.52
N ILE A 22 1.04 12.88 11.96
CA ILE A 22 2.46 13.22 11.91
C ILE A 22 2.67 14.29 10.83
N PRO A 23 3.30 15.44 11.13
CA PRO A 23 3.64 16.44 10.13
C PRO A 23 4.47 15.83 9.00
N ASN A 24 4.32 16.33 7.78
CA ASN A 24 5.04 15.80 6.61
C ASN A 24 6.57 15.82 6.84
N GLU A 25 7.09 16.92 7.38
CA GLU A 25 8.50 17.11 7.70
C GLU A 25 9.07 16.12 8.73
N GLU A 26 8.22 15.48 9.53
CA GLU A 26 8.60 14.48 10.54
C GLU A 26 8.28 13.04 10.10
N THR A 27 7.45 12.86 9.06
CA THR A 27 6.89 11.56 8.68
C THR A 27 7.97 10.59 8.19
N GLU A 28 8.90 11.03 7.35
CA GLU A 28 9.96 10.17 6.81
C GLU A 28 10.84 9.60 7.93
N GLU A 29 11.30 10.47 8.84
CA GLU A 29 12.15 10.05 9.94
C GLU A 29 11.38 9.15 10.92
N ALA A 30 10.11 9.46 11.20
CA ALA A 30 9.27 8.61 12.05
C ALA A 30 9.10 7.20 11.48
N VAL A 31 8.84 7.07 10.17
CA VAL A 31 8.74 5.78 9.48
C VAL A 31 10.08 5.05 9.47
N TYR A 32 11.18 5.74 9.18
CA TYR A 32 12.53 5.17 9.20
C TYR A 32 12.86 4.58 10.58
N GLN A 33 12.63 5.34 11.66
CA GLN A 33 12.87 4.87 13.03
C GLN A 33 11.95 3.72 13.42
N ALA A 34 10.68 3.72 12.97
CA ALA A 34 9.80 2.58 13.17
C ALA A 34 10.36 1.31 12.52
N ILE A 35 10.86 1.40 11.28
CA ILE A 35 11.47 0.26 10.58
C ILE A 35 12.73 -0.24 11.30
N VAL A 36 13.58 0.68 11.77
CA VAL A 36 14.78 0.38 12.59
C VAL A 36 14.39 -0.33 13.89
N ALA A 37 13.31 0.12 14.54
CA ALA A 37 12.78 -0.49 15.76
C ALA A 37 12.11 -1.86 15.53
N GLY A 38 11.97 -2.29 14.27
CA GLY A 38 11.46 -3.61 13.89
C GLY A 38 10.02 -3.61 13.38
N TYR A 39 9.35 -2.46 13.24
CA TYR A 39 8.04 -2.41 12.57
C TYR A 39 8.18 -2.83 11.11
N ARG A 40 7.20 -3.61 10.65
CA ARG A 40 7.09 -4.04 9.25
C ARG A 40 5.76 -3.70 8.62
N LEU A 41 4.72 -3.44 9.42
CA LEU A 41 3.45 -2.89 8.93
C LEU A 41 3.46 -1.37 9.08
N ILE A 42 3.29 -0.66 7.97
CA ILE A 42 3.15 0.80 7.94
C ILE A 42 1.76 1.16 7.39
N ASP A 43 1.01 1.96 8.13
CA ASP A 43 -0.35 2.37 7.80
C ASP A 43 -0.43 3.87 7.53
N THR A 44 -0.86 4.25 6.33
CA THR A 44 -1.12 5.62 5.90
C THR A 44 -2.50 5.74 5.24
N ALA A 45 -2.84 6.90 4.68
CA ALA A 45 -4.05 7.14 3.90
C ALA A 45 -3.86 8.34 2.98
N VAL A 46 -4.59 8.36 1.86
CA VAL A 46 -4.63 9.52 0.95
C VAL A 46 -4.99 10.81 1.69
N SER A 47 -5.93 10.73 2.64
CA SER A 47 -6.39 11.88 3.43
C SER A 47 -5.36 12.42 4.43
N TYR A 48 -4.29 11.68 4.73
CA TYR A 48 -3.26 12.14 5.67
C TYR A 48 -2.32 13.12 5.00
N GLY A 49 -2.22 13.10 3.67
CA GLY A 49 -1.42 14.04 2.90
C GLY A 49 0.09 13.81 2.98
N ASN A 50 0.53 12.70 3.57
CA ASN A 50 1.93 12.38 3.84
C ASN A 50 2.41 11.07 3.17
N GLU A 51 1.69 10.55 2.16
CA GLU A 51 2.09 9.33 1.44
C GLU A 51 3.45 9.45 0.76
N THR A 52 3.86 10.65 0.34
CA THR A 52 5.18 10.87 -0.26
C THR A 52 6.29 10.69 0.76
N GLU A 53 6.06 11.18 1.97
CA GLU A 53 7.00 11.14 3.08
C GLU A 53 7.04 9.78 3.78
N VAL A 54 6.01 8.95 3.60
CA VAL A 54 6.01 7.55 4.05
C VAL A 54 7.00 6.69 3.28
N GLY A 55 7.36 7.07 2.05
CA GLY A 55 8.16 6.25 1.13
C GLY A 55 9.28 5.48 1.82
N ALA A 56 9.20 4.14 1.83
CA ALA A 56 10.16 3.29 2.53
C ALA A 56 11.53 3.20 1.83
N VAL A 57 11.72 3.99 0.76
CA VAL A 57 12.88 4.00 -0.14
C VAL A 57 14.18 4.17 0.62
N ARG A 58 14.23 5.08 1.61
CA ARG A 58 15.43 5.31 2.42
C ARG A 58 15.81 4.05 3.22
N ALA A 59 14.86 3.45 3.95
CA ALA A 59 15.13 2.24 4.74
C ALA A 59 15.51 1.03 3.87
N ILE A 60 14.94 0.93 2.67
CA ILE A 60 15.28 -0.10 1.67
C ILE A 60 16.68 0.15 1.09
N ALA A 61 17.00 1.40 0.72
CA ALA A 61 18.31 1.78 0.19
C ALA A 61 19.44 1.55 1.21
N ASP A 62 19.17 1.83 2.49
CA ASP A 62 20.06 1.55 3.61
C ASP A 62 20.14 0.05 3.97
N LYS A 63 19.39 -0.81 3.27
CA LYS A 63 19.33 -2.27 3.47
C LYS A 63 18.89 -2.70 4.87
N ILE A 64 18.06 -1.88 5.52
CA ILE A 64 17.49 -2.19 6.84
C ILE A 64 16.33 -3.20 6.68
N VAL A 65 15.62 -3.14 5.55
CA VAL A 65 14.48 -4.00 5.24
C VAL A 65 14.37 -4.20 3.72
N ALA A 66 13.87 -5.35 3.28
CA ALA A 66 13.49 -5.57 1.88
C ALA A 66 12.03 -5.14 1.65
N ARG A 67 11.64 -4.79 0.42
CA ARG A 67 10.27 -4.35 0.14
C ARG A 67 9.25 -5.45 0.48
N GLU A 68 9.58 -6.70 0.14
CA GLU A 68 8.78 -7.90 0.42
C GLU A 68 8.60 -8.21 1.91
N ASP A 69 9.45 -7.64 2.78
CA ASP A 69 9.31 -7.77 4.23
C ASP A 69 8.43 -6.68 4.85
N LEU A 70 8.01 -5.68 4.06
CA LEU A 70 7.11 -4.61 4.49
C LEU A 70 5.67 -4.92 4.09
N PHE A 71 4.74 -4.56 4.97
CA PHE A 71 3.30 -4.59 4.74
C PHE A 71 2.78 -3.15 4.75
N ILE A 72 2.58 -2.56 3.58
CA ILE A 72 2.17 -1.16 3.42
C ILE A 72 0.65 -1.09 3.20
N THR A 73 -0.03 -0.32 4.04
CA THR A 73 -1.47 -0.05 3.93
C THR A 73 -1.72 1.41 3.59
N THR A 74 -2.58 1.68 2.61
CA THR A 74 -3.16 3.02 2.39
C THR A 74 -4.69 2.93 2.29
N LYS A 75 -5.36 4.07 2.29
CA LYS A 75 -6.82 4.18 2.33
C LYS A 75 -7.31 5.22 1.33
N LEU A 76 -8.28 4.84 0.50
CA LEU A 76 -9.00 5.76 -0.37
C LEU A 76 -9.91 6.66 0.46
N PHE A 77 -9.86 7.96 0.21
CA PHE A 77 -10.72 8.92 0.88
C PHE A 77 -12.00 9.19 0.09
N VAL A 78 -13.02 9.77 0.73
CA VAL A 78 -14.37 9.91 0.15
C VAL A 78 -14.40 10.67 -1.17
N ASN A 79 -13.45 11.56 -1.41
CA ASN A 79 -13.30 12.31 -2.66
C ASN A 79 -12.76 11.46 -3.83
N ASN A 80 -12.24 10.27 -3.55
CA ASN A 80 -11.76 9.31 -4.54
C ASN A 80 -12.82 8.24 -4.88
N VAL A 81 -13.91 8.17 -4.11
CA VAL A 81 -14.88 7.07 -4.16
C VAL A 81 -16.19 7.54 -4.81
N PHE A 82 -16.12 8.23 -5.96
CA PHE A 82 -17.33 8.66 -6.70
C PHE A 82 -17.71 7.71 -7.84
N ASN A 83 -16.72 7.01 -8.40
CA ASN A 83 -16.88 5.98 -9.42
C ASN A 83 -15.61 5.11 -9.43
N GLN A 84 -15.63 4.07 -10.26
CA GLN A 84 -14.55 3.10 -10.37
C GLN A 84 -13.26 3.75 -10.93
N GLU A 85 -13.36 4.64 -11.91
CA GLU A 85 -12.22 5.28 -12.59
C GLU A 85 -11.46 6.24 -11.66
N LEU A 86 -12.16 6.95 -10.78
CA LEU A 86 -11.53 7.83 -9.80
C LEU A 86 -10.84 7.06 -8.68
N ALA A 87 -11.47 5.98 -8.20
CA ALA A 87 -10.85 5.10 -7.20
C ALA A 87 -9.59 4.44 -7.76
N ALA A 88 -9.68 3.94 -9.00
CA ALA A 88 -8.59 3.44 -9.80
C ALA A 88 -7.41 4.44 -9.89
N LYS A 89 -7.68 5.67 -10.31
CA LYS A 89 -6.68 6.72 -10.42
C LYS A 89 -6.03 7.04 -9.07
N ALA A 90 -6.82 7.09 -7.99
CA ALA A 90 -6.31 7.36 -6.66
C ALA A 90 -5.35 6.27 -6.15
N ILE A 91 -5.60 5.01 -6.48
CA ILE A 91 -4.65 3.92 -6.17
C ILE A 91 -3.33 4.13 -6.92
N ASP A 92 -3.39 4.49 -8.20
CA ASP A 92 -2.20 4.75 -9.02
C ASP A 92 -1.41 5.97 -8.52
N GLU A 93 -2.12 7.01 -8.05
CA GLU A 93 -1.53 8.18 -7.39
C GLU A 93 -0.85 7.80 -6.06
N SER A 94 -1.46 6.95 -5.24
CA SER A 94 -0.85 6.44 -4.00
C SER A 94 0.42 5.62 -4.28
N LEU A 95 0.41 4.73 -5.29
CA LEU A 95 1.61 3.98 -5.72
C LEU A 95 2.75 4.92 -6.10
N THR A 96 2.42 5.97 -6.85
CA THR A 96 3.39 6.98 -7.29
C THR A 96 3.95 7.78 -6.11
N LYS A 97 3.08 8.22 -5.19
CA LYS A 97 3.52 8.97 -4.01
C LYS A 97 4.39 8.13 -3.09
N LEU A 98 3.99 6.89 -2.83
CA LEU A 98 4.74 5.96 -1.97
C LEU A 98 6.04 5.45 -2.61
N ASP A 99 6.24 5.69 -3.91
CA ASP A 99 7.31 5.13 -4.74
C ASP A 99 7.37 3.59 -4.66
N LEU A 100 6.21 2.95 -4.85
CA LEU A 100 6.04 1.50 -4.74
C LEU A 100 5.47 0.90 -6.02
N ALA A 101 5.95 -0.30 -6.36
CA ALA A 101 5.37 -1.10 -7.44
C ALA A 101 4.04 -1.78 -7.05
N TYR A 102 3.80 -2.00 -5.76
CA TYR A 102 2.56 -2.58 -5.24
C TYR A 102 2.28 -2.10 -3.81
N ILE A 103 1.00 -2.18 -3.40
CA ILE A 103 0.52 -1.92 -2.04
C ILE A 103 -0.10 -3.22 -1.50
N ASP A 104 0.22 -3.58 -0.25
CA ASP A 104 -0.22 -4.83 0.36
C ASP A 104 -1.71 -4.83 0.69
N LEU A 105 -2.23 -3.67 1.13
CA LEU A 105 -3.64 -3.48 1.46
C LEU A 105 -4.12 -2.08 1.12
N VAL A 106 -5.20 -1.98 0.36
CA VAL A 106 -5.93 -0.73 0.12
C VAL A 106 -7.31 -0.83 0.78
N LEU A 107 -7.62 0.12 1.66
CA LEU A 107 -8.92 0.17 2.35
C LEU A 107 -9.80 1.30 1.80
N LEU A 108 -11.12 1.16 1.94
CA LEU A 108 -12.01 2.31 1.90
C LEU A 108 -11.96 2.97 3.27
N HIS A 109 -11.54 4.23 3.34
CA HIS A 109 -11.36 4.89 4.62
C HIS A 109 -12.71 5.13 5.33
N GLN A 110 -13.78 5.33 4.55
CA GLN A 110 -15.13 5.55 5.05
C GLN A 110 -16.15 4.94 4.05
N PRO A 111 -17.34 4.53 4.52
CA PRO A 111 -18.37 3.90 3.68
C PRO A 111 -19.24 4.94 2.94
N TYR A 112 -18.62 5.90 2.24
CA TYR A 112 -19.32 6.94 1.48
C TYR A 112 -18.99 6.88 -0.01
N GLY A 113 -19.92 7.34 -0.84
CA GLY A 113 -19.79 7.36 -2.30
C GLY A 113 -20.11 6.02 -2.97
N ASP A 114 -19.59 5.81 -4.18
CA ASP A 114 -19.69 4.55 -4.92
C ASP A 114 -18.67 3.52 -4.39
N THR A 115 -18.94 2.99 -3.20
CA THR A 115 -18.08 1.99 -2.54
C THR A 115 -17.95 0.71 -3.36
N PHE A 116 -18.98 0.31 -4.11
CA PHE A 116 -18.92 -0.84 -5.01
C PHE A 116 -18.04 -0.57 -6.22
N GLY A 117 -18.08 0.63 -6.79
CA GLY A 117 -17.16 1.06 -7.85
C GLY A 117 -15.71 1.05 -7.39
N ALA A 118 -15.44 1.59 -6.20
CA ALA A 118 -14.09 1.53 -5.62
C ALA A 118 -13.64 0.10 -5.33
N TRP A 119 -14.52 -0.76 -4.81
CA TRP A 119 -14.22 -2.17 -4.61
C TRP A 119 -13.89 -2.89 -5.93
N ARG A 120 -14.65 -2.63 -7.02
CA ARG A 120 -14.34 -3.15 -8.36
C ARG A 120 -12.99 -2.66 -8.86
N ALA A 121 -12.64 -1.39 -8.60
CA ALA A 121 -11.34 -0.84 -8.97
C ALA A 121 -10.19 -1.61 -8.28
N GLN A 122 -10.32 -1.87 -6.98
CA GLN A 122 -9.36 -2.66 -6.19
C GLN A 122 -9.21 -4.09 -6.73
N LEU A 123 -10.34 -4.76 -7.03
CA LEU A 123 -10.33 -6.11 -7.60
C LEU A 123 -9.65 -6.16 -8.97
N MET A 124 -9.95 -5.19 -9.85
CA MET A 124 -9.35 -5.10 -11.18
C MET A 124 -7.84 -4.88 -11.10
N ARG A 125 -7.35 -4.03 -10.17
CA ARG A 125 -5.90 -3.85 -9.93
C ARG A 125 -5.24 -5.16 -9.51
N LYS A 126 -5.81 -5.83 -8.50
CA LYS A 126 -5.29 -7.12 -8.04
C LYS A 126 -5.25 -8.16 -9.17
N LEU A 127 -6.26 -8.18 -10.05
CA LEU A 127 -6.26 -9.06 -11.23
C LEU A 127 -5.15 -8.69 -12.22
N MET A 128 -4.95 -7.40 -12.51
CA MET A 128 -3.88 -6.93 -13.40
C MET A 128 -2.48 -7.28 -12.85
N ASP A 129 -2.28 -7.18 -11.54
CA ASP A 129 -1.02 -7.58 -10.88
C ASP A 129 -0.76 -9.09 -10.98
N VAL A 130 -1.80 -9.92 -10.92
CA VAL A 130 -1.66 -11.37 -11.13
C VAL A 130 -1.32 -11.66 -12.60
N LEU A 131 -2.01 -11.01 -13.54
CA LEU A 131 -1.80 -11.22 -14.97
C LEU A 131 -0.39 -10.79 -15.42
N SER A 132 0.11 -9.65 -14.93
CA SER A 132 1.46 -9.16 -15.28
C SER A 132 2.57 -10.12 -14.83
N ARG A 133 2.37 -10.82 -13.69
CA ARG A 133 3.28 -11.87 -13.21
C ARG A 133 3.21 -13.15 -14.06
N LEU A 134 2.04 -13.49 -14.60
CA LEU A 134 1.84 -14.67 -15.46
C LEU A 134 2.40 -14.48 -16.88
N GLU A 135 2.29 -13.28 -17.46
CA GLU A 135 2.87 -12.97 -18.77
C GLU A 135 4.40 -13.12 -18.76
N PHE A 136 5.06 -12.78 -17.64
CA PHE A 136 6.49 -13.02 -17.45
C PHE A 136 6.87 -14.51 -17.45
N GLN A 137 5.99 -15.41 -16.96
CA GLN A 137 6.26 -16.85 -16.96
C GLN A 137 6.10 -17.48 -18.35
N THR A 138 5.13 -17.02 -19.14
CA THR A 138 4.88 -17.57 -20.50
C THR A 138 6.05 -17.26 -21.45
N LEU A 139 6.73 -16.11 -21.27
CA LEU A 139 7.87 -15.72 -22.10
C LEU A 139 9.16 -16.53 -21.82
N ILE A 140 9.28 -17.18 -20.65
CA ILE A 140 10.46 -17.96 -20.26
C ILE A 140 10.40 -19.41 -20.78
N LEU A 141 9.23 -19.90 -21.19
CA LEU A 141 9.05 -21.28 -21.66
C LEU A 141 9.23 -21.48 -23.19
N HIS A 142 9.60 -20.43 -23.93
CA HIS A 142 9.78 -20.48 -25.39
C HIS A 142 11.21 -20.14 -25.86
N LYS A 143 12.24 -20.42 -25.06
CA LYS A 143 13.64 -20.43 -25.50
C LYS A 143 14.33 -21.74 -25.17
#